data_AF-A0A843I542-F1
#
_entry.id   AF-A0A843I542-F1
#
_cell.length_a   1.000
_cell.length_b   1.000
_cell.length_c   1.000
_cell.angle_alpha   90.00
_cell.angle_beta   90.00
_cell.angle_gamma   90.00
#
_symmetry.space_group_name_H-M   'P 1'
#
loop_
_entity.id
_entity.type
_entity.pdbx_description
1 polymer ?
#
loop_
_entity_poly.entity_id
_entity_poly.type
_entity_poly.pdbx_seq_one_letter_code
_entity_poly.pdbx_strand_id
1 'polypeptide(L)'
;MCVVSYLRVSTDLQDVEHQRRSILKFAEENGINVDAEFTDVISGAVDTTEREGFNKMIEHLKQCGEPKIVLVYELSRISRNMRDLLRTLDKLENEIGAYVISVSPTERALATMDPNIRQLIRALIGMFAELERQMISQRTKSGMSKSKRVLETAEKVSKYADKVLELKNAGKGVKQIASELGISEYVVRKILANRGIGVSEDVCPQCFHKMKRVRQEVTLKPLKTYIIYRCPNCGYQKIIEVMH
;
A
#
# COMPACT_ATOMS: atom_id res chain seq x y z
N MET A 1 16.53 -15.56 -35.03
CA MET A 1 15.54 -15.56 -33.94
C MET A 1 16.19 -16.18 -32.72
N CYS A 2 16.18 -15.47 -31.60
CA CYS A 2 16.71 -15.94 -30.32
C CYS A 2 15.60 -15.78 -29.27
N VAL A 3 15.23 -16.87 -28.61
CA VAL A 3 14.14 -16.90 -27.64
C VAL A 3 14.67 -17.43 -26.33
N VAL A 4 14.56 -16.61 -25.29
CA VAL A 4 14.97 -17.00 -23.93
C VAL A 4 13.77 -16.98 -23.01
N SER A 5 13.84 -17.74 -21.93
CA SER A 5 12.85 -17.72 -20.86
C SER A 5 13.45 -17.12 -19.59
N TYR A 6 12.67 -16.32 -18.87
CA TYR A 6 13.07 -15.74 -17.60
C TYR A 6 12.08 -16.11 -16.50
N LEU A 7 12.60 -16.73 -15.43
CA LEU A 7 11.85 -17.17 -14.27
C LEU A 7 12.34 -16.43 -13.03
N ARG A 8 11.42 -16.06 -12.15
CA ARG A 8 11.74 -15.49 -10.82
C ARG A 8 10.99 -16.23 -9.74
N VAL A 9 11.71 -16.67 -8.71
CA VAL A 9 11.12 -17.42 -7.60
C VAL A 9 11.54 -16.88 -6.25
N SER A 10 10.59 -16.77 -5.33
CA SER A 10 10.83 -16.20 -4.01
C SER A 10 11.23 -17.21 -2.93
N THR A 11 11.13 -18.52 -3.19
CA THR A 11 11.62 -19.69 -2.38
C THR A 11 10.84 -20.98 -2.66
N ASP A 12 9.72 -20.92 -3.39
CA ASP A 12 8.83 -22.06 -3.64
C ASP A 12 9.17 -22.78 -4.96
N LEU A 13 9.55 -24.04 -4.87
CA LEU A 13 9.86 -24.89 -6.03
C LEU A 13 8.62 -25.22 -6.88
N GLN A 14 7.42 -25.23 -6.28
CA GLN A 14 6.19 -25.50 -7.03
C GLN A 14 5.84 -24.36 -8.00
N ASP A 15 6.14 -23.10 -7.63
CA ASP A 15 5.94 -21.93 -8.49
C ASP A 15 6.92 -21.92 -9.68
N VAL A 16 8.15 -22.44 -9.52
CA VAL A 16 9.13 -22.55 -10.64
C VAL A 16 8.58 -23.47 -11.73
N GLU A 17 8.16 -24.68 -11.35
CA GLU A 17 7.73 -25.71 -12.29
C GLU A 17 6.47 -25.30 -13.04
N HIS A 18 5.57 -24.58 -12.38
CA HIS A 18 4.40 -24.01 -13.03
C HIS A 18 4.80 -22.99 -14.10
N GLN A 19 5.67 -22.02 -13.77
CA GLN A 19 6.14 -21.01 -14.72
C GLN A 19 6.84 -21.67 -15.93
N ARG A 20 7.76 -22.60 -15.67
CA ARG A 20 8.48 -23.34 -16.71
C ARG A 20 7.52 -24.08 -17.64
N ARG A 21 6.60 -24.86 -17.08
CA ARG A 21 5.64 -25.66 -17.86
C ARG A 21 4.74 -24.77 -18.70
N SER A 22 4.26 -23.65 -18.16
CA SER A 22 3.44 -22.70 -18.92
C SER A 22 4.20 -22.08 -20.09
N ILE A 23 5.47 -21.70 -19.89
CA ILE A 23 6.32 -21.15 -20.95
C ILE A 23 6.58 -22.20 -22.03
N LEU A 24 6.97 -23.42 -21.65
CA LEU A 24 7.24 -24.50 -22.60
C LEU A 24 5.99 -24.88 -23.40
N LYS A 25 4.83 -24.98 -22.74
CA LYS A 25 3.56 -25.24 -23.41
C LYS A 25 3.22 -24.14 -24.41
N PHE A 26 3.37 -22.87 -24.02
CA PHE A 26 3.15 -21.75 -24.93
C PHE A 26 4.12 -21.81 -26.12
N ALA A 27 5.39 -22.12 -25.87
CA ALA A 27 6.39 -22.23 -26.92
C ALA A 27 6.05 -23.36 -27.90
N GLU A 28 5.67 -24.55 -27.41
CA GLU A 28 5.23 -25.69 -28.21
C GLU A 28 3.99 -25.36 -29.06
N GLU A 29 2.96 -24.77 -28.46
CA GLU A 29 1.72 -24.37 -29.15
C GLU A 29 1.96 -23.35 -30.30
N ASN A 30 3.06 -22.59 -30.23
CA ASN A 30 3.42 -21.58 -31.23
C ASN A 30 4.61 -22.01 -32.10
N GLY A 31 5.10 -23.25 -31.99
CA GLY A 31 6.25 -23.74 -32.75
C GLY A 31 7.56 -23.00 -32.45
N ILE A 32 7.70 -22.46 -31.24
CA ILE A 32 8.86 -21.69 -30.78
C ILE A 32 9.80 -22.62 -30.01
N ASN A 33 11.09 -22.58 -30.35
CA ASN A 33 12.14 -23.22 -29.55
C ASN A 33 12.71 -22.23 -28.53
N VAL A 34 12.83 -22.63 -27.27
CA VAL A 34 13.45 -21.81 -26.22
C VAL A 34 14.94 -22.16 -26.15
N ASP A 35 15.80 -21.20 -26.49
CA ASP A 35 17.25 -21.40 -26.63
C ASP A 35 17.99 -21.42 -25.28
N ALA A 36 17.49 -20.66 -24.30
CA ALA A 36 18.06 -20.60 -22.97
C ALA A 36 17.02 -20.26 -21.90
N GLU A 37 17.28 -20.70 -20.67
CA GLU A 37 16.48 -20.36 -19.49
C GLU A 37 17.36 -19.65 -18.46
N PHE A 38 16.85 -18.54 -17.93
CA PHE A 38 17.49 -17.76 -16.88
C PHE A 38 16.57 -17.70 -15.67
N THR A 39 17.11 -17.95 -14.48
CA THR A 39 16.32 -18.00 -13.24
C THR A 39 16.95 -17.15 -12.15
N ASP A 40 16.13 -16.38 -11.44
CA ASP A 40 16.52 -15.70 -10.21
C ASP A 40 15.77 -16.27 -9.00
N VAL A 41 16.53 -16.78 -8.02
CA VAL A 41 16.01 -17.21 -6.71
C VAL A 41 16.12 -16.06 -5.73
N ILE A 42 15.23 -15.09 -5.87
CA ILE A 42 15.29 -13.85 -5.10
C ILE A 42 13.89 -13.27 -4.84
N SER A 43 13.77 -12.57 -3.73
CA SER A 43 12.58 -11.77 -3.45
C SER A 43 12.35 -10.74 -4.55
N GLY A 44 11.11 -10.62 -5.03
CA GLY A 44 10.72 -9.61 -6.01
C GLY A 44 10.80 -8.16 -5.50
N ALA A 45 11.23 -7.95 -4.24
CA ALA A 45 11.54 -6.63 -3.71
C ALA A 45 12.89 -6.08 -4.23
N VAL A 46 13.78 -6.96 -4.72
CA VAL A 46 15.06 -6.56 -5.31
C VAL A 46 14.83 -6.04 -6.73
N ASP A 47 15.39 -4.87 -7.05
CA ASP A 47 15.26 -4.24 -8.36
C ASP A 47 15.79 -5.19 -9.45
N THR A 48 15.10 -5.26 -10.57
CA THR A 48 15.36 -6.31 -11.58
C THR A 48 16.76 -6.22 -12.16
N THR A 49 17.32 -5.01 -12.28
CA THR A 49 18.68 -4.75 -12.77
C THR A 49 19.78 -5.22 -11.83
N GLU A 50 19.47 -5.50 -10.56
CA GLU A 50 20.44 -5.97 -9.57
C GLU A 50 20.53 -7.50 -9.53
N ARG A 51 19.66 -8.20 -10.27
CA ARG A 51 19.56 -9.65 -10.22
C ARG A 51 20.53 -10.32 -11.19
N GLU A 52 21.20 -11.36 -10.71
CA GLU A 52 22.26 -12.04 -11.44
C GLU A 52 21.73 -12.78 -12.68
N GLY A 53 20.62 -13.51 -12.54
CA GLY A 53 19.99 -14.25 -13.64
C GLY A 53 19.49 -13.31 -14.73
N PHE A 54 18.86 -12.19 -14.34
CA PHE A 54 18.47 -11.14 -15.27
C PHE A 54 19.67 -10.56 -16.04
N ASN A 55 20.76 -10.22 -15.36
CA ASN A 55 21.94 -9.67 -16.02
C ASN A 55 22.62 -10.69 -16.96
N LYS A 56 22.68 -11.96 -16.58
CA LYS A 56 23.14 -13.06 -17.46
C LYS A 56 22.29 -13.18 -18.72
N MET A 57 20.96 -13.04 -18.59
CA MET A 57 20.05 -13.03 -19.73
C MET A 57 20.36 -11.86 -20.67
N ILE A 58 20.58 -10.65 -20.14
CA ILE A 58 20.93 -9.48 -20.94
C ILE A 58 22.22 -9.71 -21.73
N GLU A 59 23.27 -10.25 -21.09
CA GLU A 59 24.54 -10.52 -21.78
C GLU A 59 24.39 -11.58 -22.87
N HIS A 60 23.57 -12.61 -22.64
CA HIS A 60 23.24 -13.60 -23.66
C HIS A 60 22.48 -12.96 -24.84
N LEU A 61 21.46 -12.15 -24.56
CA LEU A 61 20.67 -11.47 -25.59
C LEU A 61 21.51 -10.52 -26.45
N LYS A 62 22.54 -9.87 -25.89
CA LYS A 62 23.47 -9.02 -26.66
C LYS A 62 24.27 -9.81 -27.70
N GLN A 63 24.51 -11.10 -27.45
CA GLN A 63 25.27 -11.98 -28.36
C GLN A 63 24.35 -12.70 -29.38
N CYS A 64 23.03 -12.62 -29.18
CA CYS A 64 22.03 -13.25 -30.03
C CYS A 64 21.71 -12.45 -31.30
N GLY A 65 21.32 -13.17 -32.35
CA GLY A 65 20.73 -12.59 -33.57
C GLY A 65 19.26 -12.23 -33.40
N GLU A 66 18.76 -11.34 -34.27
CA GLU A 66 17.37 -10.89 -34.27
C GLU A 66 16.40 -11.90 -34.94
N PRO A 67 15.09 -11.82 -34.65
CA PRO A 67 14.48 -11.09 -33.54
C PRO A 67 14.80 -11.76 -32.19
N LYS A 68 14.92 -10.95 -31.14
CA LYS A 68 15.08 -11.40 -29.75
C LYS A 68 13.75 -11.41 -29.00
N ILE A 69 13.45 -12.49 -28.29
CA ILE A 69 12.22 -12.66 -27.53
C ILE A 69 12.55 -13.15 -26.11
N VAL A 70 11.93 -12.51 -25.11
CA VAL A 70 11.99 -12.94 -23.71
C VAL A 70 10.60 -13.42 -23.31
N LEU A 71 10.47 -14.72 -23.04
CA LEU A 71 9.27 -15.33 -22.53
C LEU A 71 9.27 -15.28 -20.99
N VAL A 72 8.18 -14.78 -20.42
CA VAL A 72 7.93 -14.80 -18.97
C VAL A 72 6.54 -15.33 -18.69
N TYR A 73 6.33 -15.93 -17.52
CA TYR A 73 4.99 -16.36 -17.13
C TYR A 73 4.03 -15.18 -17.07
N GLU A 74 4.38 -14.13 -16.32
CA GLU A 74 3.63 -12.88 -16.23
C GLU A 74 4.58 -11.70 -15.95
N LEU A 75 4.18 -10.47 -16.26
CA LEU A 75 5.02 -9.29 -16.06
C LEU A 75 5.41 -9.10 -14.57
N SER A 76 4.59 -9.58 -13.64
CA SER A 76 4.88 -9.57 -12.20
C SER A 76 6.12 -10.42 -11.81
N ARG A 77 6.49 -11.39 -12.66
CA ARG A 77 7.71 -12.19 -12.50
C ARG A 77 8.97 -11.43 -12.89
N ILE A 78 8.84 -10.43 -13.77
CA ILE A 78 9.90 -9.46 -14.02
C ILE A 78 10.00 -8.51 -12.83
N SER A 79 8.93 -7.81 -12.47
CA SER A 79 8.99 -6.80 -11.43
C SER A 79 7.72 -6.68 -10.61
N ARG A 80 7.87 -6.40 -9.30
CA ARG A 80 6.75 -6.12 -8.38
C ARG A 80 6.29 -4.68 -8.36
N ASN A 81 7.05 -3.75 -8.95
CA ASN A 81 6.70 -2.33 -8.94
C ASN A 81 6.65 -1.79 -10.38
N MET A 82 5.65 -0.96 -10.68
CA MET A 82 5.40 -0.51 -12.06
C MET A 82 6.57 0.31 -12.64
N ARG A 83 7.33 0.99 -11.79
CA ARG A 83 8.50 1.77 -12.22
C ARG A 83 9.67 0.88 -12.66
N ASP A 84 9.96 -0.15 -11.89
CA ASP A 84 10.99 -1.14 -12.20
C ASP A 84 10.57 -1.99 -13.39
N LEU A 85 9.27 -2.31 -13.53
CA LEU A 85 8.74 -2.90 -14.76
C LEU A 85 8.99 -1.99 -15.97
N LEU A 86 8.64 -0.69 -15.88
CA LEU A 86 8.88 0.26 -16.97
C LEU A 86 10.38 0.35 -17.34
N ARG A 87 11.26 0.51 -16.35
CA ARG A 87 12.73 0.54 -16.55
C ARG A 87 13.23 -0.74 -17.22
N THR A 88 12.70 -1.89 -16.79
CA THR A 88 13.10 -3.19 -17.34
C THR A 88 12.65 -3.36 -18.78
N LEU A 89 11.41 -2.97 -19.09
CA LEU A 89 10.90 -2.98 -20.46
C LEU A 89 11.65 -2.00 -21.35
N ASP A 90 12.00 -0.81 -20.85
CA ASP A 90 12.81 0.15 -21.60
C ASP A 90 14.18 -0.45 -21.96
N LYS A 91 14.85 -1.05 -20.97
CA LYS A 91 16.14 -1.73 -21.18
C LYS A 91 16.02 -2.87 -22.17
N LEU A 92 15.03 -3.76 -22.03
CA LEU A 92 14.90 -4.92 -22.93
C LEU A 92 14.49 -4.51 -24.34
N GLU A 93 13.48 -3.65 -24.49
CA GLU A 93 12.86 -3.40 -25.78
C GLU A 93 13.55 -2.30 -26.57
N ASN A 94 13.99 -1.22 -25.91
CA ASN A 94 14.62 -0.09 -26.60
C ASN A 94 16.15 -0.22 -26.67
N GLU A 95 16.82 -0.69 -25.60
CA GLU A 95 18.28 -0.82 -25.62
C GLU A 95 18.74 -2.15 -26.23
N ILE A 96 18.11 -3.27 -25.86
CA ILE A 96 18.52 -4.61 -26.30
C ILE A 96 17.81 -5.07 -27.59
N GLY A 97 16.64 -4.50 -27.90
CA GLY A 97 15.80 -4.91 -29.03
C GLY A 97 15.01 -6.21 -28.81
N ALA A 98 14.86 -6.63 -27.56
CA ALA A 98 14.18 -7.87 -27.19
C ALA A 98 12.71 -7.62 -26.82
N TYR A 99 11.80 -8.33 -27.48
CA TYR A 99 10.37 -8.28 -27.17
C TYR A 99 10.04 -9.10 -25.93
N VAL A 100 9.35 -8.48 -24.96
CA VAL A 100 8.95 -9.18 -23.73
C VAL A 100 7.52 -9.70 -23.86
N ILE A 101 7.36 -11.02 -23.88
CA ILE A 101 6.10 -11.71 -24.08
C ILE A 101 5.69 -12.45 -22.81
N SER A 102 4.52 -12.09 -22.29
CA SER A 102 3.87 -12.82 -21.21
C SER A 102 3.10 -14.01 -21.76
N VAL A 103 3.26 -15.18 -21.16
CA VAL A 103 2.52 -16.39 -21.52
C VAL A 103 1.28 -16.62 -20.65
N SER A 104 1.04 -15.76 -19.66
CA SER A 104 -0.11 -15.87 -18.76
C SER A 104 -1.41 -15.67 -19.55
N PRO A 105 -2.43 -16.53 -19.33
CA PRO A 105 -3.74 -16.35 -19.93
C PRO A 105 -4.37 -14.97 -19.64
N THR A 106 -4.08 -14.36 -18.48
CA THR A 106 -4.62 -13.06 -18.08
C THR A 106 -3.93 -11.88 -18.79
N GLU A 107 -2.74 -12.10 -19.36
CA GLU A 107 -1.92 -11.08 -20.01
C GLU A 107 -1.77 -11.33 -21.51
N ARG A 108 -2.54 -12.27 -22.08
CA ARG A 108 -2.44 -12.67 -23.50
C ARG A 108 -2.64 -11.51 -24.47
N ALA A 109 -3.42 -10.49 -24.10
CA ALA A 109 -3.60 -9.26 -24.88
C ALA A 109 -2.30 -8.43 -25.02
N LEU A 110 -1.32 -8.65 -24.14
CA LEU A 110 -0.02 -7.97 -24.15
C LEU A 110 1.05 -8.75 -24.95
N ALA A 111 0.75 -9.99 -25.35
CA ALA A 111 1.63 -10.88 -26.11
C ALA A 111 1.67 -10.49 -27.60
N THR A 112 2.36 -9.40 -27.92
CA THR A 112 2.51 -8.88 -29.28
C THR A 112 3.95 -8.48 -29.54
N MET A 113 4.39 -8.55 -30.80
CA MET A 113 5.67 -7.99 -31.26
C MET A 113 5.47 -6.74 -32.15
N ASP A 114 4.23 -6.25 -32.30
CA ASP A 114 3.96 -5.02 -33.05
C ASP A 114 4.61 -3.82 -32.32
N PRO A 115 5.56 -3.11 -32.95
CA PRO A 115 6.29 -2.03 -32.29
C PRO A 115 5.40 -0.89 -31.79
N ASN A 116 4.33 -0.56 -32.51
CA ASN A 116 3.40 0.51 -32.14
C ASN A 116 2.56 0.11 -30.92
N ILE A 117 2.07 -1.14 -30.90
CA ILE A 117 1.31 -1.65 -29.76
C ILE A 117 2.23 -1.78 -28.53
N ARG A 118 3.48 -2.23 -28.70
CA ARG A 118 4.47 -2.28 -27.60
C ARG A 118 4.76 -0.91 -27.03
N GLN A 119 4.94 0.09 -27.89
CA GLN A 119 5.14 1.47 -27.44
C GLN A 119 3.94 1.98 -26.63
N LEU A 120 2.70 1.68 -27.08
CA LEU A 120 1.48 2.03 -26.34
C LEU A 120 1.42 1.32 -24.97
N ILE A 121 1.71 0.02 -24.91
CA ILE A 121 1.74 -0.74 -23.65
C ILE A 121 2.73 -0.11 -22.67
N ARG A 122 3.95 0.22 -23.11
CA ARG A 122 4.95 0.88 -22.25
C ARG A 122 4.49 2.25 -21.77
N ALA A 123 3.87 3.05 -22.64
CA ALA A 123 3.34 4.36 -22.26
C ALA A 123 2.25 4.25 -21.18
N LEU A 124 1.34 3.27 -21.31
CA LEU A 124 0.30 3.00 -20.31
C LEU A 124 0.91 2.55 -18.97
N ILE A 125 1.87 1.62 -18.98
CA ILE A 125 2.59 1.20 -17.77
C ILE A 125 3.28 2.40 -17.11
N GLY A 126 3.90 3.28 -17.89
CA GLY A 126 4.54 4.50 -17.39
C GLY A 126 3.55 5.47 -16.75
N MET A 127 2.38 5.66 -17.36
CA MET A 127 1.30 6.45 -16.78
C MET A 127 0.81 5.86 -15.45
N PHE A 128 0.59 4.54 -15.37
CA PHE A 128 0.19 3.89 -14.13
C PHE A 128 1.25 3.98 -13.04
N ALA A 129 2.54 3.86 -13.39
CA ALA A 129 3.65 4.02 -12.46
C ALA A 129 3.68 5.43 -11.84
N GLU A 130 3.37 6.46 -12.63
CA GLU A 130 3.31 7.84 -12.15
C GLU A 130 2.05 8.09 -11.29
N LEU A 131 0.89 7.56 -11.68
CA LEU A 131 -0.33 7.63 -10.87
C LEU A 131 -0.15 6.96 -9.50
N GLU A 132 0.50 5.80 -9.45
CA GLU A 132 0.82 5.12 -8.20
C GLU A 132 1.72 5.98 -7.29
N ARG A 133 2.79 6.57 -7.85
CA ARG A 133 3.67 7.49 -7.12
C ARG A 133 2.90 8.67 -6.54
N GLN A 134 2.02 9.28 -7.33
CA GLN A 134 1.22 10.42 -6.90
C GLN A 134 0.26 10.04 -5.77
N MET A 135 -0.42 8.89 -5.89
CA MET A 135 -1.33 8.39 -4.83
C MET A 135 -0.59 8.10 -3.52
N ILE A 136 0.58 7.46 -3.58
CA ILE A 136 1.42 7.21 -2.40
C ILE A 136 1.84 8.54 -1.76
N SER A 137 2.32 9.49 -2.56
CA SER A 137 2.71 10.82 -2.09
C SER A 137 1.55 11.56 -1.41
N GLN A 138 0.35 11.53 -2.01
CA GLN A 138 -0.86 12.11 -1.44
C GLN A 138 -1.22 11.46 -0.10
N ARG A 139 -1.24 10.13 -0.01
CA ARG A 139 -1.52 9.40 1.23
C ARG A 139 -0.51 9.74 2.32
N THR A 140 0.78 9.78 2.00
CA THR A 140 1.84 10.16 2.94
C THR A 140 1.66 11.59 3.43
N LYS A 141 1.41 12.55 2.53
CA LYS A 141 1.13 13.94 2.92
C LYS A 141 -0.11 14.06 3.82
N SER A 142 -1.19 13.34 3.52
CA SER A 142 -2.38 13.30 4.35
C SER A 142 -2.14 12.63 5.72
N GLY A 143 -1.32 11.58 5.78
CA GLY A 143 -0.94 10.93 7.03
C GLY A 143 -0.03 11.82 7.90
N MET A 144 0.95 12.47 7.29
CA MET A 144 1.86 13.40 7.96
C MET A 144 1.13 14.63 8.48
N SER A 145 0.19 15.20 7.72
CA SER A 145 -0.58 16.37 8.18
C SER A 145 -1.49 16.03 9.36
N LYS A 146 -2.13 14.84 9.35
CA LYS A 146 -2.88 14.31 10.50
C LYS A 146 -1.98 14.11 11.71
N SER A 147 -0.81 13.50 11.53
CA SER A 147 0.15 13.22 12.60
C SER A 147 0.71 14.51 13.23
N LYS A 148 1.08 15.51 12.40
CA LYS A 148 1.52 16.83 12.88
C LYS A 148 0.46 17.51 13.73
N ARG A 149 -0.80 17.53 13.27
CA ARG A 149 -1.91 18.12 14.05
C ARG A 149 -2.14 17.41 15.39
N VAL A 150 -1.98 16.09 15.43
CA VAL A 150 -2.09 15.32 16.69
C VAL A 150 -0.96 15.69 17.64
N LEU A 151 0.29 15.79 17.15
CA LEU A 151 1.45 16.19 17.95
C LEU A 151 1.31 17.62 18.48
N GLU A 152 0.98 18.59 17.62
CA GLU A 152 0.74 19.99 18.03
C GLU A 152 -0.39 20.09 19.07
N THR A 153 -1.43 19.27 18.93
CA THR A 153 -2.50 19.21 19.92
C THR A 153 -2.01 18.64 21.24
N ALA A 154 -1.22 17.55 21.22
CA ALA A 154 -0.68 16.93 22.42
C ALA A 154 0.26 17.88 23.19
N GLU A 155 1.11 18.61 22.47
CA GLU A 155 1.99 19.65 23.03
C GLU A 155 1.18 20.76 23.73
N LYS A 156 0.13 21.28 23.07
CA LYS A 156 -0.75 22.29 23.67
C LYS A 156 -1.50 21.74 24.89
N VAL A 157 -2.00 20.50 24.81
CA VAL A 157 -2.67 19.84 25.95
C VAL A 157 -1.72 19.77 27.15
N SER A 158 -0.47 19.36 26.94
CA SER A 158 0.53 19.29 28.01
C SER A 158 0.88 20.67 28.55
N LYS A 159 1.10 21.65 27.67
CA LYS A 159 1.55 23.01 28.05
C LYS A 159 0.51 23.81 28.83
N TYR A 160 -0.77 23.65 28.51
CA TYR A 160 -1.85 24.48 29.09
C TYR A 160 -2.68 23.74 30.14
N ALA A 161 -2.34 22.48 30.48
CA ALA A 161 -3.12 21.64 31.37
C ALA A 161 -3.48 22.33 32.70
N ASP A 162 -2.48 22.85 33.41
CA ASP A 162 -2.66 23.41 34.76
C ASP A 162 -3.42 24.75 34.70
N LYS A 163 -3.07 25.63 33.76
CA LYS A 163 -3.75 26.91 33.56
C LYS A 163 -5.22 26.76 33.20
N VAL A 164 -5.57 25.76 32.38
CA VAL A 164 -6.97 25.47 32.05
C VAL A 164 -7.74 25.01 33.30
N LEU A 165 -7.12 24.24 34.19
CA LEU A 165 -7.74 23.80 35.44
C LEU A 165 -7.94 24.96 36.41
N GLU A 166 -6.94 25.82 36.59
CA GLU A 166 -7.04 27.02 37.43
C GLU A 166 -8.21 27.91 37.00
N LEU A 167 -8.28 28.24 35.70
CA LEU A 167 -9.34 29.07 35.15
C LEU A 167 -10.72 28.39 35.24
N LYS A 168 -10.76 27.06 35.10
CA LYS A 168 -11.99 26.29 35.24
C LYS A 168 -12.50 26.28 36.68
N ASN A 169 -11.61 26.11 37.65
CA ASN A 169 -11.91 26.15 39.08
C ASN A 169 -12.33 27.57 39.53
N ALA A 170 -11.80 28.60 38.88
CA ALA A 170 -12.27 29.98 39.03
C ALA A 170 -13.64 30.26 38.36
N GLY A 171 -14.32 29.23 37.84
CA GLY A 171 -15.69 29.32 37.31
C GLY A 171 -15.80 29.73 35.84
N LYS A 172 -14.68 29.90 35.11
CA LYS A 172 -14.73 30.33 33.70
C LYS A 172 -15.29 29.24 32.77
N GLY A 173 -16.03 29.67 31.75
CA GLY A 173 -16.55 28.80 30.70
C GLY A 173 -15.48 28.42 29.66
N VAL A 174 -15.69 27.30 28.95
CA VAL A 174 -14.74 26.78 27.92
C VAL A 174 -14.36 27.84 26.88
N LYS A 175 -15.33 28.63 26.41
CA LYS A 175 -15.11 29.70 25.44
C LYS A 175 -14.19 30.80 25.97
N GLN A 176 -14.42 31.24 27.20
CA GLN A 176 -13.62 32.27 27.85
C GLN A 176 -12.18 31.80 28.05
N ILE A 177 -12.01 30.56 28.53
CA ILE A 177 -10.69 29.93 28.72
C ILE A 177 -9.94 29.84 27.39
N ALA A 178 -10.61 29.44 26.31
CA ALA A 178 -10.02 29.34 24.98
C ALA A 178 -9.53 30.70 24.47
N SER A 179 -10.36 31.74 24.58
CA SER A 179 -10.01 33.11 24.17
C SER A 179 -8.86 33.69 25.00
N GLU A 180 -8.85 33.46 26.31
CA GLU A 180 -7.83 34.00 27.22
C GLU A 180 -6.45 33.34 27.04
N LEU A 181 -6.42 32.03 26.77
CA LEU A 181 -5.18 31.28 26.57
C LEU A 181 -4.71 31.23 25.11
N GLY A 182 -5.51 31.77 24.17
CA GLY A 182 -5.19 31.76 22.73
C GLY A 182 -5.15 30.35 22.12
N ILE A 183 -5.95 29.42 22.64
CA ILE A 183 -6.03 28.02 22.17
C ILE A 183 -7.44 27.68 21.70
N SER A 184 -7.60 26.61 20.92
CA SER A 184 -8.93 26.22 20.43
C SER A 184 -9.80 25.63 21.55
N GLU A 185 -11.13 25.81 21.45
CA GLU A 185 -12.08 25.16 22.38
C GLU A 185 -11.89 23.65 22.45
N TYR A 186 -11.47 23.02 21.34
CA TYR A 186 -11.16 21.59 21.30
C TYR A 186 -10.03 21.21 22.27
N VAL A 187 -8.94 21.99 22.33
CA VAL A 187 -7.82 21.74 23.25
C VAL A 187 -8.28 21.88 24.70
N VAL A 188 -9.06 22.93 25.01
CA VAL A 188 -9.62 23.14 26.36
C VAL A 188 -10.50 21.96 26.76
N ARG A 189 -11.45 21.55 25.90
CA ARG A 189 -12.32 20.39 26.15
C ARG A 189 -11.52 19.10 26.31
N LYS A 190 -10.43 18.93 25.55
CA LYS A 190 -9.56 17.76 25.62
C LYS A 190 -8.76 17.69 26.93
N ILE A 191 -8.25 18.81 27.41
CA ILE A 191 -7.61 18.91 28.73
C ILE A 191 -8.62 18.54 29.84
N LEU A 192 -9.81 19.14 29.80
CA LEU A 192 -10.85 18.88 30.80
C LEU A 192 -11.32 17.41 30.76
N ALA A 193 -11.50 16.85 29.56
CA ALA A 193 -11.87 15.46 29.36
C ALA A 193 -10.82 14.47 29.89
N ASN A 194 -9.53 14.74 29.66
CA ASN A 194 -8.43 13.92 30.21
C ASN A 194 -8.40 13.91 31.74
N ARG A 195 -9.01 14.91 32.39
CA ARG A 195 -9.14 15.02 33.85
C ARG A 195 -10.52 14.61 34.37
N GLY A 196 -11.40 14.09 33.50
CA GLY A 196 -12.76 13.65 33.86
C GLY A 196 -13.76 14.79 34.10
N ILE A 197 -13.44 16.02 33.72
CA ILE A 197 -14.29 17.19 34.00
C ILE A 197 -15.19 17.48 32.79
N GLY A 198 -16.51 17.46 33.01
CA GLY A 198 -17.49 17.98 32.05
C GLY A 198 -17.70 17.15 30.78
N VAL A 199 -17.43 15.84 30.82
CA VAL A 199 -17.73 14.91 29.73
C VAL A 199 -18.92 14.05 30.13
N SER A 200 -20.07 14.29 29.49
CA SER A 200 -21.23 13.41 29.62
C SER A 200 -20.90 12.01 29.08
N GLU A 201 -21.47 10.97 29.69
CA GLU A 201 -21.16 9.58 29.32
C GLU A 201 -21.48 9.21 27.87
N ASP A 202 -22.39 9.96 27.24
CA ASP A 202 -22.85 9.81 25.87
C ASP A 202 -22.01 10.59 24.85
N VAL A 203 -20.94 11.26 25.28
CA VAL A 203 -20.06 12.07 24.41
C VAL A 203 -18.71 11.39 24.22
N CYS A 204 -18.24 11.35 22.97
CA CYS A 204 -16.95 10.77 22.64
C CYS A 204 -15.79 11.60 23.24
N PRO A 205 -14.88 11.00 24.02
CA PRO A 205 -13.77 11.73 24.65
C PRO A 205 -12.71 12.20 23.64
N GLN A 206 -12.68 11.64 22.43
CA GLN A 206 -11.69 12.00 21.40
C GLN A 206 -12.12 13.17 20.51
N CYS A 207 -13.41 13.26 20.18
CA CYS A 207 -13.91 14.24 19.19
C CYS A 207 -15.20 14.95 19.60
N PHE A 208 -15.67 14.76 20.85
CA PHE A 208 -16.84 15.40 21.46
C PHE A 208 -18.16 15.25 20.69
N HIS A 209 -18.24 14.27 19.78
CA HIS A 209 -19.49 13.91 19.11
C HIS A 209 -20.31 12.97 19.98
N LYS A 210 -21.64 13.09 19.92
CA LYS A 210 -22.57 12.18 20.58
C LYS A 210 -22.34 10.75 20.08
N MET A 211 -22.14 9.84 21.02
CA MET A 211 -21.94 8.42 20.76
C MET A 211 -23.28 7.75 20.49
N LYS A 212 -23.26 6.72 19.64
CA LYS A 212 -24.43 5.90 19.34
C LYS A 212 -24.27 4.54 20.00
N ARG A 213 -25.32 4.08 20.68
CA ARG A 213 -25.38 2.69 21.16
C ARG A 213 -25.45 1.75 19.96
N VAL A 214 -24.49 0.84 19.86
CA VAL A 214 -24.52 -0.26 18.90
C VAL A 214 -25.22 -1.41 19.61
N ARG A 215 -26.33 -1.92 19.08
CA ARG A 215 -27.05 -3.06 19.66
C ARG A 215 -26.18 -4.31 19.51
N GLN A 216 -25.37 -4.61 20.51
CA GLN A 216 -24.69 -5.89 20.62
C GLN A 216 -24.47 -6.19 22.10
N GLU A 217 -25.34 -7.02 22.67
CA GLU A 217 -25.10 -7.67 23.96
C GLU A 217 -24.17 -8.85 23.66
N VAL A 218 -22.91 -8.73 24.06
CA VAL A 218 -21.94 -9.82 23.91
C VAL A 218 -21.92 -10.60 25.21
N THR A 219 -22.45 -11.82 25.21
CA THR A 219 -22.42 -12.71 26.37
C THR A 219 -21.12 -13.53 26.35
N LEU A 220 -20.13 -13.15 27.14
CA LEU A 220 -18.93 -13.97 27.39
C LEU A 220 -19.13 -14.76 28.69
N LYS A 221 -18.53 -15.96 28.84
CA LYS A 221 -18.58 -16.73 30.10
C LYS A 221 -17.51 -16.18 31.06
N PRO A 222 -17.83 -15.85 32.33
CA PRO A 222 -19.14 -15.92 33.01
C PRO A 222 -20.12 -14.84 32.51
N LEU A 223 -21.43 -15.13 32.51
CA LEU A 223 -22.54 -14.31 31.96
C LEU A 223 -22.43 -12.81 32.32
N LYS A 224 -21.70 -12.06 31.50
CA LYS A 224 -21.58 -10.60 31.60
C LYS A 224 -22.20 -9.98 30.35
N THR A 225 -23.09 -9.02 30.55
CA THR A 225 -23.72 -8.25 29.48
C THR A 225 -22.95 -6.96 29.28
N TYR A 226 -22.58 -6.63 28.04
CA TYR A 226 -21.91 -5.37 27.73
C TYR A 226 -22.75 -4.52 26.78
N ILE A 227 -22.71 -3.19 26.97
CA ILE A 227 -23.23 -2.21 26.02
C ILE A 227 -22.06 -1.55 25.32
N ILE A 228 -22.05 -1.61 23.99
CA ILE A 228 -21.04 -0.95 23.15
C ILE A 228 -21.60 0.37 22.62
N TYR A 229 -20.91 1.46 22.91
CA TYR A 229 -21.13 2.76 22.27
C TYR A 229 -20.05 2.98 21.21
N ARG A 230 -20.43 3.46 20.03
CA ARG A 230 -19.50 3.82 18.95
C ARG A 230 -19.69 5.28 18.56
N CYS A 231 -18.58 6.00 18.42
CA CYS A 231 -18.58 7.35 17.86
C CYS A 231 -18.69 7.28 16.34
N PRO A 232 -19.68 7.94 15.71
CA PRO A 232 -19.83 7.93 14.25
C PRO A 232 -18.75 8.74 13.53
N ASN A 233 -18.07 9.66 14.22
CA ASN A 233 -17.09 10.56 13.62
C ASN A 233 -15.67 9.96 13.61
N CYS A 234 -15.17 9.52 14.76
CA CYS A 234 -13.78 9.00 14.87
C CYS A 234 -13.69 7.48 15.09
N GLY A 235 -14.82 6.77 15.18
CA GLY A 235 -14.84 5.32 15.37
C GLY A 235 -14.53 4.84 16.79
N TYR A 236 -14.21 5.74 17.74
CA TYR A 236 -13.97 5.38 19.15
C TYR A 236 -15.09 4.52 19.73
N GLN A 237 -14.73 3.46 20.44
CA GLN A 237 -15.66 2.54 21.10
C GLN A 237 -15.52 2.62 22.62
N LYS A 238 -16.66 2.69 23.33
CA LYS A 238 -16.75 2.60 24.79
C LYS A 238 -17.59 1.36 25.11
N ILE A 239 -17.05 0.45 25.91
CA ILE A 239 -17.73 -0.77 26.35
C ILE A 239 -18.08 -0.59 27.83
N ILE A 240 -19.35 -0.78 28.19
CA ILE A 240 -19.84 -0.67 29.56
C ILE A 240 -20.39 -2.03 29.98
N GLU A 241 -19.87 -2.59 31.07
CA GLU A 241 -20.42 -3.80 31.69
C GLU A 241 -21.72 -3.45 32.41
N VAL A 242 -22.79 -4.20 32.15
CA VAL A 242 -24.08 -4.07 32.82
C VAL A 242 -24.14 -5.16 33.87
N MET A 243 -24.12 -4.75 35.15
CA MET A 243 -24.43 -5.66 36.25
C MET A 243 -25.96 -5.78 36.34
N HIS A 244 -26.46 -7.02 36.29
CA HIS A 244 -27.85 -7.34 36.63
C HIS A 244 -28.01 -7.42 38.15
#